data_AF-A0A7V9PF54-F1
#
_entry.id   AF-A0A7V9PF54-F1
#
_cell.length_a   1.000
_cell.length_b   1.000
_cell.length_c   1.000
_cell.angle_alpha   90.00
_cell.angle_beta   90.00
_cell.angle_gamma   90.00
#
_symmetry.space_group_name_H-M   'P 1'
#
loop_
_entity.id
_entity.type
_entity.pdbx_description
1 polymer ?
#
loop_
_entity_poly.entity_id
_entity_poly.type
_entity_poly.pdbx_seq_one_letter_code
_entity_poly.pdbx_strand_id
1 'polypeptide(L)' 'AVPGIRVADPKACQCGEVLKGVLKPWECKVFGTACTPETPIGTCMVSSEGACAAYYSFGRTAQPIPVRSA' A
#
# COMPACT_ATOMS: atom_id res chain seq x y z
N ALA A 1 21.03 -0.98 -16.60
CA ALA A 1 19.61 -0.66 -16.34
C ALA A 1 18.81 -1.07 -17.56
N VAL A 2 17.69 -1.80 -17.40
CA VAL A 2 16.86 -2.25 -18.53
C VAL A 2 16.02 -1.06 -19.02
N PRO A 3 16.20 -0.57 -20.27
CA PRO A 3 15.49 0.60 -20.75
C PRO A 3 14.01 0.30 -21.01
N GLY A 4 13.10 1.13 -20.47
CA GLY A 4 11.75 1.29 -20.99
C GLY A 4 10.66 0.32 -20.54
N ILE A 5 10.94 -0.64 -19.66
CA ILE A 5 9.89 -1.55 -19.15
C ILE A 5 9.12 -0.85 -18.02
N ARG A 6 7.85 -0.52 -18.29
CA ARG A 6 6.89 -0.07 -17.27
C ARG A 6 6.17 -1.28 -16.69
N VAL A 7 6.48 -1.62 -15.44
CA VAL A 7 5.70 -2.60 -14.67
C VAL A 7 4.72 -1.82 -13.82
N ALA A 8 3.44 -1.94 -14.12
CA ALA A 8 2.39 -1.35 -13.30
C ALA A 8 2.15 -2.22 -12.06
N ASP A 9 1.76 -1.58 -10.95
CA ASP A 9 1.24 -2.31 -9.79
C ASP A 9 -0.01 -3.14 -10.21
N PRO A 10 -0.31 -4.25 -9.50
CA PRO A 10 -1.52 -5.02 -9.73
C PRO A 10 -2.76 -4.14 -9.65
N LYS A 11 -3.79 -4.40 -10.46
CA LYS A 11 -5.04 -3.60 -10.50
C LYS A 11 -5.73 -3.44 -9.13
N ALA A 12 -5.52 -4.39 -8.22
CA ALA A 12 -6.07 -4.36 -6.87
C ALA A 12 -5.34 -3.34 -5.96
N CYS A 13 -4.08 -3.03 -6.27
CA CYS A 13 -3.25 -2.12 -5.52
C CYS A 13 -3.27 -0.72 -6.13
N GLN A 14 -3.47 0.30 -5.28
CA GLN A 14 -3.56 1.69 -5.73
C GLN A 14 -2.31 2.50 -5.33
N CYS A 15 -1.14 1.86 -5.25
CA CYS A 15 0.12 2.51 -4.86
C CYS A 15 0.43 3.76 -5.70
N GLY A 16 0.22 3.72 -7.02
CA GLY A 16 0.40 4.89 -7.88
C GLY A 16 -0.48 6.09 -7.48
N GLU A 17 -1.71 5.86 -7.02
CA GLU A 17 -2.59 6.94 -6.54
C GLU A 17 -2.15 7.46 -5.15
N VAL A 18 -1.64 6.57 -4.28
CA VAL A 18 -1.03 6.95 -3.01
C VAL A 18 0.19 7.86 -3.23
N LEU A 19 1.07 7.50 -4.16
CA LEU A 19 2.26 8.28 -4.51
C LEU A 19 1.91 9.65 -5.11
N LYS A 20 0.83 9.72 -5.90
CA LYS A 20 0.31 10.99 -6.41
C LYS A 20 -0.43 11.82 -5.35
N GLY A 21 -0.66 11.27 -4.15
CA GLY A 21 -1.44 11.92 -3.10
C GLY A 21 -2.93 12.04 -3.41
N VAL A 22 -3.44 11.27 -4.40
CA VAL A 22 -4.86 11.25 -4.77
C VAL A 22 -5.69 10.53 -3.70
N LEU A 23 -5.10 9.52 -3.05
CA LEU A 23 -5.71 8.80 -1.93
C LEU A 23 -4.68 8.46 -0.86
N LYS A 24 -5.16 8.26 0.36
CA LYS A 24 -4.35 7.88 1.52
C LYS A 24 -4.17 6.36 1.60
N PRO A 25 -3.12 5.84 2.25
CA PRO A 25 -2.89 4.40 2.35
C PRO A 25 -4.12 3.61 2.84
N TRP A 26 -4.84 4.11 3.84
CA TRP A 26 -6.05 3.47 4.39
C TRP A 26 -7.29 3.54 3.48
N GLU A 27 -7.26 4.35 2.42
CA GLU A 27 -8.32 4.39 1.40
C GLU A 27 -8.07 3.37 0.27
N CYS A 28 -6.88 2.75 0.24
CA CYS A 28 -6.57 1.69 -0.69
C CYS A 28 -7.29 0.39 -0.29
N LYS A 29 -8.02 -0.20 -1.25
CA LYS A 29 -8.91 -1.35 -1.00
C LYS A 29 -8.23 -2.58 -0.39
N VAL A 30 -6.93 -2.75 -0.63
CA VAL A 30 -6.16 -3.91 -0.16
C VAL A 30 -5.23 -3.60 1.01
N PHE A 31 -5.17 -2.34 1.46
CA PHE A 31 -4.25 -1.94 2.53
C PHE A 31 -4.63 -2.58 3.87
N GLY A 32 -3.65 -3.19 4.55
CA GLY A 32 -3.83 -3.80 5.86
C GLY A 32 -4.66 -5.08 5.87
N THR A 33 -5.09 -5.56 4.69
CA THR A 33 -5.79 -6.83 4.51
C THR A 33 -4.94 -7.77 3.67
N ALA A 34 -5.07 -7.70 2.35
CA ALA A 34 -4.25 -8.50 1.43
C ALA A 34 -2.84 -7.93 1.23
N CYS A 35 -2.67 -6.61 1.36
CA CYS A 35 -1.39 -5.93 1.28
C CYS A 35 -0.91 -5.61 2.71
N THR A 36 0.10 -6.33 3.16
CA THR A 36 0.74 -6.18 4.48
C THR A 36 2.28 -6.21 4.30
N PRO A 37 3.08 -5.89 5.33
CA PRO A 37 4.53 -6.04 5.25
C PRO A 37 4.99 -7.47 4.98
N GLU A 38 4.24 -8.48 5.42
CA GLU A 38 4.51 -9.90 5.18
C GLU A 38 4.12 -10.32 3.75
N THR A 39 3.03 -9.75 3.22
CA THR A 39 2.55 -10.00 1.85
C THR A 39 2.41 -8.67 1.07
N PRO A 40 3.54 -8.07 0.63
CA PRO A 40 3.50 -6.79 -0.05
C PRO A 40 3.03 -6.95 -1.50
N ILE A 41 1.93 -6.27 -1.86
CA ILE A 41 1.36 -6.32 -3.22
C ILE A 41 1.94 -5.22 -4.12
N GLY A 42 2.23 -4.05 -3.54
CA GLY A 42 2.69 -2.88 -4.29
C GLY A 42 3.91 -2.24 -3.66
N THR A 43 4.59 -1.41 -4.45
CA THR A 43 5.89 -0.81 -4.09
C THR A 43 5.86 -0.01 -2.79
N CYS A 44 4.74 0.65 -2.47
CA CYS A 44 4.60 1.41 -1.23
C CYS A 44 4.58 0.54 0.04
N MET A 45 4.40 -0.79 -0.08
CA MET A 45 4.43 -1.73 1.05
C MET A 45 5.74 -2.52 1.13
N VAL A 46 6.48 -2.67 0.02
CA VAL A 46 7.76 -3.42 -0.01
C VAL A 46 8.87 -2.70 0.76
N SER A 47 8.90 -1.38 0.68
CA SER A 47 9.90 -0.57 1.39
C SER A 47 9.36 -0.07 2.72
N SER A 48 10.17 -0.12 3.79
CA SER A 48 9.83 0.45 5.10
C SER A 48 9.61 1.96 5.08
N GLU A 49 10.23 2.65 4.12
CA GLU A 49 10.03 4.08 3.86
C GLU A 49 8.81 4.35 2.95
N GLY A 50 8.21 3.31 2.40
CA GLY A 50 7.03 3.42 1.56
C GLY A 50 5.84 3.93 2.35
N ALA A 51 5.01 4.77 1.72
CA ALA A 51 3.87 5.40 2.38
C ALA A 51 2.91 4.39 3.04
N CYS A 52 2.73 3.22 2.43
CA CYS A 52 1.88 2.17 3.02
C CYS A 52 2.58 1.47 4.19
N ALA A 53 3.83 1.04 4.03
CA ALA A 53 4.56 0.37 5.13
C ALA A 53 4.76 1.28 6.34
N ALA A 54 5.10 2.55 6.11
CA ALA A 54 5.25 3.56 7.15
C ALA A 54 3.91 3.79 7.88
N TYR A 55 2.80 3.88 7.16
CA TYR A 55 1.49 4.01 7.79
C TYR A 55 1.05 2.75 8.52
N TYR A 56 1.37 1.56 8.00
CA TYR A 56 1.09 0.29 8.67
C TYR A 56 1.87 0.17 10.00
N SER A 57 3.12 0.60 10.02
CA SER A 57 4.01 0.47 11.18
C SER A 57 3.83 1.58 12.22
N PHE A 58 3.58 2.81 11.76
CA PHE A 58 3.62 4.01 12.60
C PHE A 58 2.35 4.87 12.55
N GLY A 59 1.38 4.53 11.70
CA GLY A 59 0.08 5.21 11.59
C GLY A 59 -0.77 4.98 12.83
N ARG A 60 -0.36 5.55 13.96
CA ARG A 60 -1.15 5.56 15.19
C ARG A 60 -2.38 6.45 14.96
N THR A 61 -3.55 5.82 15.07
CA THR A 61 -4.86 6.42 15.39
C THR A 61 -5.45 7.43 14.39
N ALA A 62 -6.38 6.98 13.54
CA ALA A 62 -7.51 7.82 13.10
C ALA A 62 -8.74 7.05 12.61
N GLN A 63 -8.65 5.83 12.06
CA GLN A 63 -9.83 5.03 11.69
C GLN A 63 -9.58 3.53 11.87
N PRO A 64 -10.55 2.75 12.38
CA PRO A 64 -10.41 1.30 12.49
C PRO A 64 -10.33 0.70 11.09
N ILE A 65 -9.20 0.09 10.75
CA ILE A 65 -9.14 -0.86 9.64
C ILE A 65 -10.18 -1.95 9.92
N PRO A 66 -11.19 -2.18 9.05
CA PRO A 66 -12.08 -3.31 9.21
C PRO A 66 -11.30 -4.55 8.79
N VAL A 67 -10.46 -5.05 9.71
CA VAL A 67 -9.89 -6.39 9.63
C VAL A 67 -11.03 -7.38 9.74
N ARG A 68 -11.69 -7.68 8.62
CA ARG A 68 -12.56 -8.83 8.52
C ARG A 68 -11.66 -10.06 8.51
N SER A 69 -11.40 -10.58 9.71
CA SER A 69 -10.92 -11.95 9.91
C SER A 69 -11.89 -12.91 9.21
N ALA A 70 -11.39 -13.58 8.18
CA ALA A 70 -11.96 -14.81 7.63
C ALA A 70 -10.79 -15.70 7.22
#